data_AF-A0A645E538-F1
#
_entry.id   AF-A0A645E538-F1
#
_cell.length_a   1.000
_cell.length_b   1.000
_cell.length_c   1.000
_cell.angle_alpha   90.00
_cell.angle_beta   90.00
_cell.angle_gamma   90.00
#
_symmetry.space_group_name_H-M   'P 1'
#
loop_
_entity.id
_entity.type
_entity.pdbx_description
1 polymer ?
#
loop_
_entity_poly.entity_id
_entity_poly.type
_entity_poly.pdbx_seq_one_letter_code
_entity_poly.pdbx_strand_id
1 'polypeptide(L)'
;MNAPKGTPVVIANGYGFADALSISSVAALNGYPILMSNKINLPSDIKGAINDIQPSKVFLIGGEGSLSNSLIDELKNIVSSLDDSSIVRIGGNTRYETSLNICKYFDLDTTSAVIASGKGFPDALSGSALATKLNAPIILTDGSNIIEQKRYLDATNYSNLFLLGGKASVSEVAAKILNGQERFLFHVNKGYIKDGKRYVEGYFDKFISDLDEAREYERETGESVIEHDDEYGDFLTNDGFDAPISGNVTLEVSKDLKISGIIYTDEGLDMADFNGDFGFITSKDYNVWKIFDVNLQNGIVTEMNQQYRP
;
A
#
# COMPACT_ATOMS: atom_id res chain seq x y z
N MET A 1 -5.74 30.79 17.51
CA MET A 1 -5.19 29.46 17.79
C MET A 1 -4.38 29.54 19.09
N ASN A 2 -4.52 28.62 20.03
CA ASN A 2 -3.86 28.69 21.36
C ASN A 2 -2.51 27.94 21.39
N ALA A 3 -1.72 27.99 20.31
CA ALA A 3 -0.39 27.40 20.31
C ALA A 3 0.63 28.40 20.89
N PRO A 4 1.51 28.01 21.82
CA PRO A 4 2.56 28.87 22.35
C PRO A 4 3.48 29.40 21.24
N LYS A 5 4.07 30.58 21.47
CA LYS A 5 5.07 31.13 20.55
C LYS A 5 6.26 30.18 20.40
N GLY A 6 6.75 29.97 19.17
CA GLY A 6 7.84 29.04 18.87
C GLY A 6 7.42 27.61 18.60
N THR A 7 6.14 27.25 18.81
CA THR A 7 5.63 25.89 18.56
C THR A 7 5.83 25.52 17.08
N PRO A 8 6.42 24.35 16.76
CA PRO A 8 6.48 23.87 15.39
C PRO A 8 5.10 23.72 14.77
N VAL A 9 4.98 24.00 13.48
CA VAL A 9 3.71 23.89 12.74
C VAL A 9 3.84 22.94 11.57
N VAL A 10 2.72 22.32 11.22
CA VAL A 10 2.59 21.46 10.06
C VAL A 10 1.78 22.21 9.01
N ILE A 11 2.24 22.24 7.76
CA ILE A 11 1.50 22.74 6.60
C ILE A 11 1.17 21.57 5.71
N ALA A 12 -0.11 21.42 5.36
CA ALA A 12 -0.61 20.43 4.41
C ALA A 12 -1.53 21.10 3.39
N ASN A 13 -1.70 20.50 2.20
CA ASN A 13 -2.62 21.05 1.20
C ASN A 13 -4.09 20.81 1.62
N GLY A 14 -4.91 21.86 1.68
CA GLY A 14 -6.32 21.77 2.10
C GLY A 14 -7.27 21.09 1.11
N TYR A 15 -6.86 20.93 -0.16
CA TYR A 15 -7.63 20.24 -1.19
C TYR A 15 -7.35 18.73 -1.27
N GLY A 16 -6.36 18.23 -0.52
CA GLY A 16 -6.00 16.82 -0.44
C GLY A 16 -5.92 16.37 1.02
N PHE A 17 -6.63 15.29 1.37
CA PHE A 17 -6.69 14.86 2.77
C PHE A 17 -5.48 14.00 3.20
N ALA A 18 -4.86 13.27 2.28
CA ALA A 18 -3.96 12.17 2.63
C ALA A 18 -2.68 12.64 3.36
N ASP A 19 -2.12 13.77 2.96
CA ASP A 19 -0.94 14.38 3.59
C ASP A 19 -1.26 14.80 5.04
N ALA A 20 -2.38 15.49 5.25
CA ALA A 20 -2.84 15.91 6.59
C ALA A 20 -3.21 14.73 7.49
N LEU A 21 -3.83 13.67 6.95
CA LEU A 21 -4.17 12.47 7.71
C LEU A 21 -2.91 11.70 8.13
N SER A 22 -1.93 11.56 7.24
CA SER A 22 -0.71 10.79 7.52
C SER A 22 0.13 11.39 8.65
N ILE A 23 0.11 12.71 8.81
CA ILE A 23 0.81 13.42 9.89
C ILE A 23 -0.07 13.62 11.14
N SER A 24 -1.37 13.33 11.07
CA SER A 24 -2.34 13.74 12.11
C SER A 24 -2.00 13.23 13.51
N SER A 25 -1.66 11.95 13.64
CA SER A 25 -1.33 11.37 14.95
C SER A 25 -0.03 11.94 15.53
N VAL A 26 0.99 12.10 14.68
CA VAL A 26 2.28 12.70 15.05
C VAL A 26 2.11 14.15 15.48
N ALA A 27 1.35 14.94 14.71
CA ALA A 27 1.08 16.34 15.01
C ALA A 27 0.34 16.46 16.36
N ALA A 28 -0.67 15.61 16.59
CA ALA A 28 -1.40 15.57 17.85
C ALA A 28 -0.51 15.19 19.05
N LEU A 29 0.36 14.17 18.90
CA LEU A 29 1.30 13.75 19.94
C LEU A 29 2.29 14.86 20.35
N ASN A 30 2.72 15.67 19.39
CA ASN A 30 3.67 16.74 19.62
C ASN A 30 3.01 18.11 19.89
N GLY A 31 1.68 18.21 19.82
CA GLY A 31 0.96 19.47 19.94
C GLY A 31 1.20 20.44 18.78
N TYR A 32 1.57 19.96 17.60
CA TYR A 32 1.81 20.77 16.42
C TYR A 32 0.50 21.09 15.70
N PRO A 33 0.15 22.38 15.50
CA PRO A 33 -1.01 22.75 14.70
C PRO A 33 -0.83 22.32 13.24
N ILE A 34 -1.88 21.72 12.65
CA ILE A 34 -1.93 21.45 11.22
C ILE A 34 -2.68 22.58 10.54
N LEU A 35 -1.97 23.33 9.69
CA LEU A 35 -2.46 24.48 8.96
C LEU A 35 -2.63 24.13 7.49
N MET A 36 -3.77 24.53 6.93
CA MET A 36 -4.12 24.19 5.55
C MET A 36 -3.62 25.26 4.58
N SER A 37 -2.90 24.85 3.56
CA SER A 37 -2.42 25.71 2.47
C SER A 37 -3.11 25.35 1.16
N ASN A 38 -3.10 26.27 0.20
CA ASN A 38 -3.26 25.88 -1.19
C ASN A 38 -1.91 25.39 -1.73
N LYS A 39 -1.87 24.96 -2.99
CA LYS A 39 -0.61 24.49 -3.61
C LYS A 39 0.48 25.57 -3.64
N ILE A 40 0.13 26.82 -3.93
CA ILE A 40 1.10 27.87 -4.29
C ILE A 40 1.21 28.97 -3.22
N ASN A 41 0.16 29.16 -2.42
CA ASN A 41 0.10 30.21 -1.40
C ASN A 41 -0.63 29.80 -0.12
N LEU A 42 -0.28 30.47 0.97
CA LEU A 42 -0.97 30.40 2.26
C LEU A 42 -2.18 31.36 2.27
N PRO A 43 -3.38 30.91 2.70
CA PRO A 43 -4.51 31.80 2.95
C PRO A 43 -4.19 32.87 4.02
N SER A 44 -4.85 34.03 3.98
CA SER A 44 -4.59 35.17 4.90
C SER A 44 -4.65 34.77 6.37
N ASP A 45 -5.65 33.98 6.74
CA ASP A 45 -5.88 33.57 8.14
C ASP A 45 -4.77 32.64 8.63
N ILE A 46 -4.21 31.84 7.72
CA ILE A 46 -3.09 30.93 7.99
C ILE A 46 -1.79 31.72 8.13
N LYS A 47 -1.58 32.77 7.31
CA LYS A 47 -0.46 33.70 7.50
C LYS A 47 -0.54 34.39 8.86
N GLY A 48 -1.73 34.84 9.25
CA GLY A 48 -1.98 35.42 10.58
C GLY A 48 -1.61 34.45 11.70
N ALA A 49 -2.09 33.21 11.62
CA ALA A 49 -1.77 32.17 12.60
C ALA A 49 -0.26 31.87 12.69
N ILE A 50 0.45 31.79 11.56
CA ILE A 50 1.90 31.58 11.53
C ILE A 50 2.63 32.78 12.14
N ASN A 51 2.18 34.00 11.83
CA ASN A 51 2.75 35.22 12.38
C ASN A 51 2.53 35.33 13.90
N ASP A 52 1.42 34.84 14.43
CA ASP A 52 1.16 34.83 15.87
C ASP A 52 2.01 33.77 16.58
N ILE A 53 2.11 32.57 15.98
CA ILE A 53 2.86 31.45 16.55
C ILE A 53 4.38 31.69 16.47
N GLN A 54 4.89 32.37 15.43
CA GLN A 54 6.33 32.51 15.17
C GLN A 54 7.07 31.15 15.33
N PRO A 55 6.70 30.12 14.54
CA PRO A 55 7.21 28.76 14.69
C PRO A 55 8.74 28.71 14.63
N SER A 56 9.34 27.88 15.47
CA SER A 56 10.78 27.54 15.38
C SER A 56 11.09 26.59 14.23
N LYS A 57 10.08 25.84 13.77
CA LYS A 57 10.20 24.84 12.71
C LYS A 57 8.87 24.68 11.96
N VAL A 58 8.95 24.46 10.66
CA VAL A 58 7.79 24.21 9.80
C VAL A 58 7.96 22.88 9.07
N PHE A 59 6.94 22.03 9.13
CA PHE A 59 6.88 20.79 8.37
C PHE A 59 5.95 20.95 7.18
N LEU A 60 6.48 20.94 5.96
CA LEU A 60 5.68 20.86 4.74
C LEU A 60 5.38 19.40 4.42
N ILE A 61 4.15 18.96 4.63
CA ILE A 61 3.74 17.57 4.40
C ILE A 61 3.13 17.45 3.02
N GLY A 62 3.81 16.71 2.15
CA GLY A 62 3.50 16.58 0.73
C GLY A 62 4.66 17.00 -0.18
N GLY A 63 4.75 16.36 -1.34
CA GLY A 63 5.71 16.72 -2.38
C GLY A 63 5.41 18.06 -3.04
N GLU A 64 6.27 18.50 -3.95
CA GLU A 64 6.11 19.78 -4.67
C GLU A 64 4.83 19.86 -5.51
N GLY A 65 4.33 18.70 -5.95
CA GLY A 65 3.02 18.57 -6.60
C GLY A 65 1.85 19.03 -5.73
N SER A 66 1.90 18.78 -4.42
CA SER A 66 0.90 19.21 -3.42
C SER A 66 1.18 20.60 -2.86
N LEU A 67 2.45 20.92 -2.57
CA LEU A 67 2.87 22.16 -1.93
C LEU A 67 4.11 22.70 -2.65
N SER A 68 3.98 23.77 -3.43
CA SER A 68 5.06 24.36 -4.22
C SER A 68 6.19 24.90 -3.33
N ASN A 69 7.41 24.98 -3.88
CA ASN A 69 8.54 25.59 -3.20
C ASN A 69 8.38 27.10 -2.97
N SER A 70 7.47 27.78 -3.67
CA SER A 70 7.13 29.19 -3.39
C SER A 70 6.65 29.43 -1.96
N LEU A 71 6.08 28.41 -1.32
CA LEU A 71 5.64 28.48 0.08
C LEU A 71 6.81 28.64 1.05
N ILE A 72 8.02 28.17 0.70
CA ILE A 72 9.22 28.28 1.54
C ILE A 72 9.58 29.76 1.69
N ASP A 73 9.64 30.50 0.57
CA ASP A 73 9.94 31.93 0.57
C ASP A 73 8.82 32.72 1.26
N GLU A 74 7.56 32.35 1.04
CA GLU A 74 6.42 32.95 1.73
C GLU A 74 6.50 32.78 3.26
N LEU A 75 6.88 31.60 3.75
CA LEU A 75 7.06 31.32 5.18
C LEU A 75 8.19 32.16 5.79
N LYS A 76 9.35 32.25 5.12
CA LYS A 76 10.49 33.07 5.56
C LYS A 76 10.16 34.56 5.60
N ASN A 77 9.31 35.03 4.68
CA ASN A 77 8.83 36.42 4.68
C ASN A 77 7.89 36.73 5.85
N ILE A 78 7.11 35.74 6.31
CA ILE A 78 6.20 35.91 7.47
C ILE A 78 7.00 35.82 8.79
N VAL A 79 7.96 34.90 8.86
CA VAL A 79 8.75 34.63 10.07
C VAL A 79 10.23 34.69 9.72
N SER A 80 10.84 35.86 9.96
CA SER A 80 12.22 36.14 9.56
C SER A 80 13.29 35.30 10.28
N SER A 81 12.93 34.61 11.35
CA SER A 81 13.82 33.64 12.03
C SER A 81 13.86 32.27 11.35
N LEU A 82 12.99 32.00 10.37
CA LEU A 82 13.04 30.76 9.60
C LEU A 82 14.12 30.82 8.53
N ASP A 83 14.88 29.75 8.42
CA ASP A 83 15.84 29.47 7.35
C ASP A 83 15.56 28.09 6.69
N ASP A 84 16.39 27.68 5.74
CA ASP A 84 16.26 26.40 5.05
C ASP A 84 16.34 25.18 5.99
N SER A 85 17.02 25.29 7.13
CA SER A 85 17.14 24.20 8.11
C SER A 85 15.89 24.05 8.98
N SER A 86 15.17 25.15 9.18
CA SER A 86 13.93 25.20 9.96
C SER A 86 12.69 24.76 9.17
N ILE A 87 12.77 24.66 7.84
CA ILE A 87 11.65 24.25 6.98
C ILE A 87 11.94 22.86 6.41
N VAL A 88 11.23 21.85 6.91
CA VAL A 88 11.43 20.45 6.52
C VAL A 88 10.27 20.01 5.64
N ARG A 89 10.56 19.60 4.41
CA ARG A 89 9.59 18.93 3.56
C ARG A 89 9.63 17.42 3.76
N ILE A 90 8.48 16.81 4.00
CA ILE A 90 8.30 15.36 4.06
C ILE A 90 7.22 15.00 3.04
N GLY A 91 7.61 14.33 1.96
CA GLY A 91 6.70 13.93 0.89
C GLY A 91 7.23 12.72 0.13
N GLY A 92 6.37 12.16 -0.72
CA GLY A 92 6.72 11.10 -1.67
C GLY A 92 5.97 11.29 -2.99
N ASN A 93 6.22 10.40 -3.95
CA ASN A 93 5.52 10.39 -5.24
C ASN A 93 4.06 9.97 -5.11
N THR A 94 3.74 9.24 -4.04
CA THR A 94 2.39 8.78 -3.72
C THR A 94 2.04 9.13 -2.27
N ARG A 95 0.74 9.18 -1.97
CA ARG A 95 0.25 9.38 -0.58
C ARG A 95 0.75 8.30 0.38
N TYR A 96 0.96 7.09 -0.14
CA TYR A 96 1.45 5.95 0.63
C TYR A 96 2.92 6.14 0.97
N GLU A 97 3.72 6.57 -0.01
CA GLU A 97 5.14 6.91 0.19
C GLU A 97 5.30 8.09 1.16
N THR A 98 4.49 9.16 1.02
CA THR A 98 4.47 10.26 2.01
C THR A 98 4.20 9.74 3.42
N SER A 99 3.21 8.86 3.60
CA SER A 99 2.90 8.29 4.92
C SER A 99 4.07 7.50 5.51
N LEU A 100 4.77 6.69 4.71
CA LEU A 100 5.97 5.96 5.16
C LEU A 100 7.14 6.91 5.47
N ASN A 101 7.32 7.97 4.69
CA ASN A 101 8.37 8.96 4.92
C ASN A 101 8.13 9.76 6.22
N ILE A 102 6.87 10.03 6.57
CA ILE A 102 6.50 10.60 7.87
C ILE A 102 6.89 9.62 8.99
N CYS A 103 6.55 8.34 8.85
CA CYS A 103 6.90 7.34 9.87
C CYS A 103 8.42 7.25 10.07
N LYS A 104 9.21 7.23 8.99
CA LYS A 104 10.68 7.20 9.03
C LYS A 104 11.28 8.47 9.63
N TYR A 105 10.69 9.64 9.36
CA TYR A 105 11.25 10.91 9.85
C TYR A 105 11.06 11.08 11.35
N PHE A 106 9.85 10.76 11.84
CA PHE A 106 9.50 10.95 13.25
C PHE A 106 9.87 9.76 14.13
N ASP A 107 9.98 8.56 13.55
CA ASP A 107 10.47 7.33 14.19
C ASP A 107 9.93 7.17 15.61
N LEU A 108 8.59 7.13 15.72
CA LEU A 108 7.92 7.10 17.01
C LEU A 108 8.32 5.84 17.79
N ASP A 109 8.70 6.01 19.06
CA ASP A 109 8.98 4.90 19.97
C ASP A 109 7.69 4.18 20.36
N THR A 110 7.31 3.20 19.55
CA THR A 110 6.10 2.40 19.72
C THR A 110 6.23 1.06 18.99
N THR A 111 5.44 0.08 19.43
CA THR A 111 5.29 -1.20 18.75
C THR A 111 3.97 -1.29 17.98
N SER A 112 3.19 -0.22 17.94
CA SER A 112 1.86 -0.19 17.32
C SER A 112 1.85 0.67 16.06
N ALA A 113 1.15 0.21 15.02
CA ALA A 113 0.88 1.01 13.83
C ALA A 113 -0.61 0.92 13.47
N VAL A 114 -1.19 2.05 13.07
CA VAL A 114 -2.56 2.10 12.54
C VAL A 114 -2.48 2.15 11.03
N ILE A 115 -3.16 1.23 10.35
CA ILE A 115 -3.15 1.09 8.90
C ILE A 115 -4.55 1.40 8.38
N ALA A 116 -4.66 2.29 7.41
CA ALA A 116 -5.94 2.67 6.81
C ALA A 116 -5.82 2.85 5.30
N SER A 117 -6.95 2.75 4.61
CA SER A 117 -7.00 3.08 3.18
C SER A 117 -6.70 4.56 2.98
N GLY A 118 -5.74 4.86 2.10
CA GLY A 118 -5.50 6.21 1.62
C GLY A 118 -6.45 6.62 0.49
N LYS A 119 -7.30 5.72 -0.05
CA LYS A 119 -8.28 6.05 -1.11
C LYS A 119 -9.45 6.87 -0.57
N GLY A 120 -9.87 6.59 0.65
CA GLY A 120 -10.86 7.35 1.41
C GLY A 120 -10.23 8.02 2.64
N PHE A 121 -11.04 8.78 3.37
CA PHE A 121 -10.62 9.49 4.59
C PHE A 121 -11.34 9.06 5.89
N PRO A 122 -12.59 8.52 5.91
CA PRO A 122 -13.31 8.29 7.18
C PRO A 122 -12.58 7.37 8.16
N ASP A 123 -12.00 6.27 7.66
CA ASP A 123 -11.28 5.28 8.47
C ASP A 123 -10.01 5.89 9.09
N ALA A 124 -9.18 6.56 8.28
CA ALA A 124 -7.97 7.22 8.77
C ALA A 124 -8.28 8.42 9.70
N LEU A 125 -9.34 9.18 9.40
CA LEU A 125 -9.74 10.32 10.22
C LEU A 125 -10.19 9.89 11.61
N SER A 126 -11.08 8.89 11.70
CA SER A 126 -11.50 8.31 12.99
C SER A 126 -10.33 7.59 13.69
N GLY A 127 -9.47 6.94 12.90
CA GLY A 127 -8.25 6.28 13.35
C GLY A 127 -7.20 7.19 13.97
N SER A 128 -7.20 8.48 13.64
CA SER A 128 -6.21 9.43 14.16
C SER A 128 -6.20 9.52 15.67
N ALA A 129 -7.38 9.54 16.30
CA ALA A 129 -7.50 9.55 17.75
C ALA A 129 -6.99 8.25 18.39
N LEU A 130 -7.25 7.11 17.74
CA LEU A 130 -6.72 5.81 18.18
C LEU A 130 -5.19 5.78 18.07
N ALA A 131 -4.65 6.22 16.93
CA ALA A 131 -3.22 6.28 16.67
C ALA A 131 -2.51 7.17 17.70
N THR A 132 -3.04 8.37 17.98
CA THR A 132 -2.54 9.24 19.05
C THR A 132 -2.57 8.57 20.43
N LYS A 133 -3.67 7.89 20.79
CA LYS A 133 -3.77 7.17 22.07
C LYS A 133 -2.72 6.05 22.20
N LEU A 134 -2.35 5.42 21.09
CA LEU A 134 -1.38 4.33 21.03
C LEU A 134 0.07 4.80 20.83
N ASN A 135 0.32 6.11 20.81
CA ASN A 135 1.61 6.68 20.39
C ASN A 135 2.07 6.14 19.02
N ALA A 136 1.13 5.91 18.10
CA ALA A 136 1.35 5.20 16.85
C ALA A 136 1.23 6.12 15.62
N PRO A 137 1.96 5.84 14.53
CA PRO A 137 1.72 6.51 13.27
C PRO A 137 0.47 5.98 12.57
N ILE A 138 -0.01 6.75 11.58
CA ILE A 138 -0.99 6.29 10.58
C ILE A 138 -0.23 5.98 9.30
N ILE A 139 -0.27 4.72 8.87
CA ILE A 139 0.29 4.24 7.61
C ILE A 139 -0.85 4.11 6.60
N LEU A 140 -0.72 4.78 5.45
CA LEU A 140 -1.71 4.67 4.38
C LEU A 140 -1.34 3.58 3.38
N THR A 141 -2.35 2.86 2.92
CA THR A 141 -2.25 1.87 1.83
C THR A 141 -3.32 2.12 0.77
N ASP A 142 -3.11 1.64 -0.47
CA ASP A 142 -4.18 1.60 -1.46
C ASP A 142 -5.24 0.52 -1.18
N GLY A 143 -5.00 -0.31 -0.16
CA GLY A 143 -5.88 -1.39 0.25
C GLY A 143 -5.69 -2.69 -0.52
N SER A 144 -4.76 -2.76 -1.47
CA SER A 144 -4.53 -3.93 -2.33
C SER A 144 -3.05 -4.27 -2.42
N ASN A 145 -2.20 -3.31 -2.81
CA ASN A 145 -0.76 -3.44 -2.79
C ASN A 145 -0.20 -2.92 -1.46
N ILE A 146 0.07 -3.83 -0.54
CA ILE A 146 0.62 -3.53 0.79
C ILE A 146 2.12 -3.79 0.89
N ILE A 147 2.78 -4.11 -0.21
CA ILE A 147 4.15 -4.66 -0.21
C ILE A 147 5.16 -3.68 0.40
N GLU A 148 5.09 -2.40 0.04
CA GLU A 148 6.00 -1.38 0.58
C GLU A 148 5.74 -1.10 2.07
N GLN A 149 4.47 -1.14 2.50
CA GLN A 149 4.11 -1.04 3.91
C GLN A 149 4.64 -2.25 4.68
N LYS A 150 4.46 -3.47 4.14
CA LYS A 150 4.98 -4.69 4.77
C LYS A 150 6.49 -4.64 4.92
N ARG A 151 7.22 -4.24 3.87
CA ARG A 151 8.69 -4.05 3.93
C ARG A 151 9.11 -3.06 5.01
N TYR A 152 8.40 -1.93 5.11
CA TYR A 152 8.66 -0.97 6.18
C TYR A 152 8.39 -1.59 7.56
N LEU A 153 7.24 -2.24 7.75
CA LEU A 153 6.86 -2.86 9.02
C LEU A 153 7.87 -3.95 9.44
N ASP A 154 8.32 -4.79 8.51
CA ASP A 154 9.31 -5.85 8.76
C ASP A 154 10.69 -5.33 9.15
N ALA A 155 11.04 -4.13 8.69
CA ALA A 155 12.29 -3.45 9.03
C ALA A 155 12.22 -2.69 10.37
N THR A 156 11.08 -2.75 11.06
CA THR A 156 10.82 -2.05 12.34
C THR A 156 10.35 -3.03 13.42
N ASN A 157 10.08 -2.52 14.62
CA ASN A 157 9.60 -3.28 15.78
C ASN A 157 8.06 -3.28 15.91
N TYR A 158 7.32 -2.86 14.89
CA TYR A 158 5.86 -2.92 14.92
C TYR A 158 5.38 -4.37 15.01
N SER A 159 4.67 -4.68 16.10
CA SER A 159 4.10 -6.00 16.37
C SER A 159 2.59 -5.96 16.58
N ASN A 160 2.01 -4.77 16.76
CA ASN A 160 0.57 -4.57 16.93
C ASN A 160 0.02 -3.71 15.79
N LEU A 161 -0.61 -4.35 14.81
CA LEU A 161 -1.18 -3.66 13.64
C LEU A 161 -2.69 -3.51 13.79
N PHE A 162 -3.18 -2.27 13.68
CA PHE A 162 -4.60 -1.96 13.72
C PHE A 162 -5.08 -1.58 12.31
N LEU A 163 -5.77 -2.50 11.64
CA LEU A 163 -6.31 -2.28 10.30
C LEU A 163 -7.69 -1.63 10.42
N LEU A 164 -7.87 -0.47 9.79
CA LEU A 164 -9.12 0.28 9.82
C LEU A 164 -9.87 0.18 8.49
N GLY A 165 -11.17 -0.07 8.59
CA GLY A 165 -12.08 -0.28 7.46
C GLY A 165 -12.37 -1.76 7.19
N GLY A 166 -13.34 -2.02 6.32
CA GLY A 166 -13.68 -3.37 5.87
C GLY A 166 -12.75 -3.89 4.78
N LYS A 167 -13.05 -5.08 4.24
CA LYS A 167 -12.27 -5.71 3.14
C LYS A 167 -12.17 -4.85 1.87
N ALA A 168 -13.13 -3.93 1.67
CA ALA A 168 -13.07 -2.96 0.57
C ALA A 168 -12.04 -1.84 0.81
N SER A 169 -11.72 -1.52 2.07
CA SER A 169 -10.70 -0.51 2.44
C SER A 169 -9.30 -1.12 2.49
N VAL A 170 -9.17 -2.29 3.12
CA VAL A 170 -7.93 -3.08 3.20
C VAL A 170 -8.29 -4.53 2.90
N SER A 171 -7.85 -5.03 1.74
CA SER A 171 -8.24 -6.35 1.25
C SER A 171 -7.81 -7.46 2.20
N GLU A 172 -8.50 -8.59 2.10
CA GLU A 172 -8.14 -9.78 2.86
C GLU A 172 -6.72 -10.25 2.53
N VAL A 173 -6.29 -10.12 1.27
CA VAL A 173 -4.92 -10.40 0.85
C VAL A 173 -3.93 -9.48 1.56
N ALA A 174 -4.22 -8.18 1.60
CA ALA A 174 -3.35 -7.24 2.30
C ALA A 174 -3.23 -7.59 3.78
N ALA A 175 -4.34 -7.95 4.44
CA ALA A 175 -4.33 -8.42 5.83
C ALA A 175 -3.51 -9.71 6.02
N LYS A 176 -3.65 -10.69 5.11
CA LYS A 176 -2.88 -11.94 5.12
C LYS A 176 -1.37 -11.70 4.97
N ILE A 177 -0.97 -10.84 4.03
CA ILE A 177 0.43 -10.43 3.85
C ILE A 177 0.95 -9.77 5.13
N LEU A 178 0.20 -8.84 5.72
CA LEU A 178 0.58 -8.18 6.97
C LEU A 178 0.73 -9.16 8.14
N ASN A 179 -0.09 -10.21 8.18
CA ASN A 179 -0.03 -11.26 9.20
C ASN A 179 1.06 -12.32 8.95
N GLY A 180 1.92 -12.12 7.94
CA GLY A 180 3.07 -12.99 7.67
C GLY A 180 2.75 -14.21 6.81
N GLN A 181 1.59 -14.28 6.14
CA GLN A 181 1.38 -15.27 5.10
C GLN A 181 2.32 -14.96 3.92
N GLU A 182 3.09 -15.96 3.49
CA GLU A 182 4.07 -15.82 2.40
C GLU A 182 3.60 -16.45 1.09
N ARG A 183 2.76 -17.48 1.13
CA ARG A 183 2.30 -18.20 -0.08
C ARG A 183 0.94 -17.71 -0.56
N PHE A 184 0.86 -17.44 -1.86
CA PHE A 184 -0.36 -17.00 -2.53
C PHE A 184 -0.45 -17.58 -3.93
N LEU A 185 -1.68 -17.80 -4.42
CA LEU A 185 -1.89 -17.91 -5.86
C LEU A 185 -1.80 -16.53 -6.49
N PHE A 186 -1.14 -16.43 -7.62
CA PHE A 186 -0.90 -15.19 -8.32
C PHE A 186 -1.04 -15.38 -9.83
N HIS A 187 -1.94 -14.63 -10.43
CA HIS A 187 -2.07 -14.53 -11.87
C HIS A 187 -1.04 -13.57 -12.43
N VAL A 188 -0.11 -14.05 -13.25
CA VAL A 188 0.91 -13.21 -13.89
C VAL A 188 0.39 -12.66 -15.21
N ASN A 189 0.18 -11.35 -15.26
CA ASN A 189 -0.17 -10.66 -16.50
C ASN A 189 1.08 -10.39 -17.37
N LYS A 190 2.18 -9.99 -16.74
CA LYS A 190 3.46 -9.75 -17.43
C LYS A 190 4.65 -9.78 -16.46
N GLY A 191 5.81 -10.22 -16.95
CA GLY A 191 7.11 -10.01 -16.30
C GLY A 191 7.96 -9.00 -17.08
N TYR A 192 8.80 -8.23 -16.39
CA TYR A 192 9.77 -7.32 -17.03
C TYR A 192 10.97 -7.01 -16.14
N ILE A 193 12.01 -6.45 -16.77
CA ILE A 193 13.21 -5.95 -16.10
C ILE A 193 13.26 -4.44 -16.25
N LYS A 194 13.45 -3.71 -15.14
CA LYS A 194 13.63 -2.26 -15.12
C LYS A 194 14.73 -1.90 -14.13
N ASP A 195 15.69 -1.09 -14.56
CA ASP A 195 16.81 -0.63 -13.73
C ASP A 195 17.58 -1.76 -13.02
N GLY A 196 17.75 -2.90 -13.70
CA GLY A 196 18.44 -4.09 -13.17
C GLY A 196 17.65 -4.90 -12.14
N LYS A 197 16.37 -4.55 -11.89
CA LYS A 197 15.43 -5.28 -11.04
C LYS A 197 14.39 -6.01 -11.88
N ARG A 198 13.92 -7.15 -11.39
CA ARG A 198 12.90 -8.00 -12.02
C ARG A 198 11.55 -7.74 -11.37
N TYR A 199 10.49 -7.71 -12.16
CA TYR A 199 9.12 -7.44 -11.70
C TYR A 199 8.13 -8.35 -12.39
N VAL A 200 7.15 -8.83 -11.63
CA VAL A 200 5.90 -9.38 -12.17
C VAL A 200 4.74 -8.43 -11.86
N GLU A 201 3.87 -8.24 -12.83
CA GLU A 201 2.60 -7.56 -12.69
C GLU A 201 1.46 -8.55 -12.89
N GLY A 202 0.45 -8.45 -12.04
CA GLY A 202 -0.58 -9.47 -11.92
C GLY A 202 -1.55 -9.16 -10.78
N TYR A 203 -2.34 -10.14 -10.37
CA TYR A 203 -3.22 -10.04 -9.21
C TYR A 203 -3.18 -11.34 -8.41
N PHE A 204 -3.50 -11.25 -7.13
CA PHE A 204 -3.62 -12.41 -6.26
C PHE A 204 -4.94 -13.12 -6.53
N ASP A 205 -4.88 -14.44 -6.55
CA ASP A 205 -6.03 -15.30 -6.79
C ASP A 205 -6.34 -16.18 -5.58
N LYS A 206 -7.57 -16.68 -5.58
CA LYS A 206 -7.99 -17.81 -4.78
C LYS A 206 -8.63 -18.84 -5.70
N PHE A 207 -8.25 -20.11 -5.56
CA PHE A 207 -8.97 -21.20 -6.20
C PHE A 207 -10.22 -21.52 -5.37
N ILE A 208 -11.40 -21.38 -5.97
CA ILE A 208 -12.70 -21.66 -5.36
C ILE A 208 -13.20 -23.00 -5.90
N SER A 209 -13.40 -23.96 -4.98
CA SER A 209 -13.95 -25.30 -5.26
C SER A 209 -15.19 -25.61 -4.40
N ASP A 210 -15.55 -24.70 -3.50
CA ASP A 210 -16.71 -24.82 -2.62
C ASP A 210 -17.89 -24.04 -3.21
N LEU A 211 -19.07 -24.66 -3.24
CA LEU A 211 -20.27 -24.05 -3.83
C LEU A 211 -20.79 -22.84 -3.06
N ASP A 212 -20.67 -22.82 -1.73
CA ASP A 212 -21.14 -21.68 -0.95
C ASP A 212 -20.24 -20.47 -1.15
N GLU A 213 -18.93 -20.70 -1.26
CA GLU A 213 -17.99 -19.66 -1.65
C GLU A 213 -18.20 -19.18 -3.10
N ALA A 214 -18.51 -20.09 -4.03
CA ALA A 214 -18.85 -19.72 -5.40
C ALA A 214 -20.12 -18.86 -5.46
N ARG A 215 -21.16 -19.18 -4.68
CA ARG A 215 -22.39 -18.37 -4.59
C ARG A 215 -22.10 -16.96 -4.06
N GLU A 216 -21.17 -16.84 -3.11
CA GLU A 216 -20.71 -15.55 -2.62
C GLU A 216 -20.02 -14.76 -3.73
N TYR A 217 -19.13 -15.41 -4.50
CA TYR A 217 -18.45 -14.81 -5.64
C TYR A 217 -19.44 -14.30 -6.70
N GLU A 218 -20.43 -15.12 -7.11
CA GLU A 218 -21.47 -14.70 -8.07
C GLU A 218 -22.27 -13.50 -7.53
N ARG A 219 -22.58 -13.49 -6.23
CA ARG A 219 -23.32 -12.39 -5.58
C ARG A 219 -22.52 -11.08 -5.53
N GLU A 220 -21.22 -11.15 -5.33
CA GLU A 220 -20.34 -9.97 -5.26
C GLU A 220 -19.98 -9.42 -6.65
N THR A 221 -19.80 -10.30 -7.64
CA THR A 221 -19.26 -9.93 -8.97
C THR A 221 -20.33 -9.86 -10.06
N GLY A 222 -21.42 -10.62 -9.93
CA GLY A 222 -22.41 -10.85 -10.98
C GLY A 222 -21.96 -11.81 -12.08
N GLU A 223 -20.78 -12.42 -11.95
CA GLU A 223 -20.32 -13.47 -12.88
C GLU A 223 -21.01 -14.79 -12.56
N SER A 224 -21.31 -15.59 -13.59
CA SER A 224 -21.89 -16.93 -13.43
C SER A 224 -20.78 -17.97 -13.55
N VAL A 225 -20.58 -18.76 -12.51
CA VAL A 225 -19.55 -19.80 -12.38
C VAL A 225 -20.14 -21.13 -11.90
N ILE A 226 -21.38 -21.12 -11.40
CA ILE A 226 -22.12 -22.31 -10.98
C ILE A 226 -22.99 -22.76 -12.15
N GLU A 227 -22.87 -24.04 -12.51
CA GLU A 227 -23.74 -24.71 -13.46
C GLU A 227 -24.83 -25.49 -12.72
N HIS A 228 -25.98 -25.70 -13.37
CA HIS A 228 -27.10 -26.46 -12.82
C HIS A 228 -27.49 -27.60 -13.75
N ASP A 229 -27.64 -28.80 -13.19
CA ASP A 229 -28.20 -29.96 -13.87
C ASP A 229 -29.40 -30.53 -13.09
N ASP A 230 -30.45 -30.94 -13.80
CA ASP A 230 -31.70 -31.41 -13.18
C ASP A 230 -31.52 -32.69 -12.34
N GLU A 231 -30.51 -33.53 -12.65
CA GLU A 231 -30.20 -34.77 -11.95
C GLU A 231 -29.17 -34.57 -10.83
N TYR A 232 -28.12 -33.77 -11.07
CA TYR A 232 -26.99 -33.61 -10.15
C TYR A 232 -27.03 -32.34 -9.30
N GLY A 233 -27.92 -31.39 -9.60
CA GLY A 233 -28.03 -30.11 -8.91
C GLY A 233 -26.95 -29.11 -9.32
N ASP A 234 -26.61 -28.19 -8.42
CA ASP A 234 -25.59 -27.16 -8.65
C ASP A 234 -24.18 -27.77 -8.55
N PHE A 235 -23.30 -27.42 -9.49
CA PHE A 235 -21.90 -27.87 -9.48
C PHE A 235 -20.96 -26.82 -10.10
N LEU A 236 -19.66 -26.97 -9.83
CA LEU A 236 -18.58 -26.22 -10.47
C LEU A 236 -17.94 -27.08 -11.55
N THR A 237 -17.71 -26.49 -12.73
CA THR A 237 -16.93 -27.18 -13.78
C THR A 237 -15.47 -27.28 -13.38
N ASN A 238 -14.77 -28.30 -13.87
CA ASN A 238 -13.32 -28.50 -13.68
C ASN A 238 -12.84 -28.46 -12.21
N ASP A 239 -13.68 -28.95 -11.28
CA ASP A 239 -13.43 -28.96 -9.83
C ASP A 239 -13.25 -27.57 -9.18
N GLY A 240 -13.52 -26.49 -9.91
CA GLY A 240 -13.42 -25.12 -9.41
C GLY A 240 -12.88 -24.11 -10.43
N PHE A 241 -12.65 -22.89 -9.95
CA PHE A 241 -12.15 -21.78 -10.77
C PHE A 241 -11.22 -20.86 -9.97
N ASP A 242 -10.35 -20.13 -10.65
CA ASP A 242 -9.54 -19.07 -10.02
C ASP A 242 -10.34 -17.75 -9.99
N ALA A 243 -10.43 -17.17 -8.80
CA ALA A 243 -11.10 -15.90 -8.55
C ALA A 243 -10.08 -14.81 -8.14
N PRO A 244 -10.08 -13.65 -8.80
CA PRO A 244 -9.28 -12.50 -8.39
C PRO A 244 -9.67 -12.00 -7.01
N ILE A 245 -8.71 -11.97 -6.07
CA ILE A 245 -8.88 -11.46 -4.71
C ILE A 245 -8.10 -10.17 -4.44
N SER A 246 -7.48 -9.61 -5.47
CA SER A 246 -6.88 -8.27 -5.44
C SER A 246 -7.02 -7.54 -6.77
N GLY A 247 -6.83 -6.22 -6.75
CA GLY A 247 -6.51 -5.49 -7.97
C GLY A 247 -5.11 -5.83 -8.51
N ASN A 248 -4.74 -5.22 -9.63
CA ASN A 248 -3.39 -5.36 -10.17
C ASN A 248 -2.33 -4.83 -9.19
N VAL A 249 -1.30 -5.63 -8.95
CA VAL A 249 -0.13 -5.31 -8.14
C VAL A 249 1.15 -5.56 -8.93
N THR A 250 2.19 -4.83 -8.58
CA THR A 250 3.55 -5.06 -9.08
C THR A 250 4.38 -5.63 -7.94
N LEU A 251 4.97 -6.80 -8.17
CA LEU A 251 5.82 -7.50 -7.21
C LEU A 251 7.26 -7.53 -7.74
N GLU A 252 8.21 -7.12 -6.91
CA GLU A 252 9.63 -7.31 -7.21
C GLU A 252 10.00 -8.78 -7.04
N VAL A 253 10.89 -9.25 -7.91
CA VAL A 253 11.28 -10.66 -7.99
C VAL A 253 12.77 -10.77 -7.66
N SER A 254 13.10 -11.78 -6.85
CA SER A 254 14.47 -12.04 -6.43
C SER A 254 15.38 -12.35 -7.61
N LYS A 255 16.67 -12.01 -7.46
CA LYS A 255 17.72 -12.48 -8.39
C LYS A 255 17.91 -13.99 -8.33
N ASP A 256 17.69 -14.56 -7.14
CA ASP A 256 17.81 -16.00 -6.85
C ASP A 256 16.46 -16.72 -6.95
N LEU A 257 15.56 -16.23 -7.83
CA LEU A 257 14.24 -16.80 -8.06
C LEU A 257 14.33 -18.29 -8.38
N LYS A 258 13.62 -19.12 -7.60
CA LYS A 258 13.31 -20.48 -8.03
C LYS A 258 12.03 -20.48 -8.81
N ILE A 259 12.03 -21.16 -9.94
CA ILE A 259 10.86 -21.21 -10.81
C ILE A 259 10.68 -22.62 -11.34
N SER A 260 9.47 -23.14 -11.20
CA SER A 260 9.03 -24.38 -11.83
C SER A 260 7.83 -24.11 -12.73
N GLY A 261 7.80 -24.76 -13.88
CA GLY A 261 6.80 -24.54 -14.93
C GLY A 261 6.41 -25.83 -15.62
N ILE A 262 5.21 -25.83 -16.18
CA ILE A 262 4.65 -26.97 -16.90
C ILE A 262 5.21 -26.98 -18.32
N ILE A 263 5.67 -28.16 -18.75
CA ILE A 263 6.16 -28.41 -20.10
C ILE A 263 5.37 -29.55 -20.76
N TYR A 264 5.35 -29.53 -22.09
CA TYR A 264 4.85 -30.65 -22.88
C TYR A 264 6.01 -31.59 -23.21
N THR A 265 5.83 -32.87 -22.90
CA THR A 265 6.73 -33.97 -23.25
C THR A 265 6.01 -34.98 -24.13
N ASP A 266 6.75 -35.92 -24.72
CA ASP A 266 6.17 -37.02 -25.48
C ASP A 266 5.26 -37.92 -24.61
N GLU A 267 5.41 -37.87 -23.28
CA GLU A 267 4.62 -38.63 -22.30
C GLU A 267 3.44 -37.84 -21.71
N GLY A 268 3.27 -36.57 -22.09
CA GLY A 268 2.24 -35.66 -21.58
C GLY A 268 2.79 -34.44 -20.87
N LEU A 269 2.00 -33.86 -19.96
CA LEU A 269 2.42 -32.70 -19.17
C LEU A 269 3.35 -33.11 -18.03
N ASP A 270 4.45 -32.39 -17.86
CA ASP A 270 5.41 -32.58 -16.77
C ASP A 270 5.83 -31.24 -16.16
N MET A 271 6.43 -31.26 -14.97
CA MET A 271 6.99 -30.08 -14.29
C MET A 271 8.50 -29.99 -14.51
N ALA A 272 8.96 -28.86 -15.00
CA ALA A 272 10.38 -28.56 -15.20
C ALA A 272 10.84 -27.39 -14.32
N ASP A 273 12.09 -27.48 -13.85
CA ASP A 273 12.76 -26.40 -13.12
C ASP A 273 13.47 -25.45 -14.10
N PHE A 274 13.10 -24.17 -14.03
CA PHE A 274 13.69 -23.10 -14.85
C PHE A 274 14.64 -22.20 -14.04
N ASN A 275 14.89 -22.53 -12.75
CA ASN A 275 15.73 -21.82 -11.77
C ASN A 275 16.51 -20.60 -12.30
N GLY A 276 16.05 -19.40 -11.92
CA GLY A 276 16.68 -18.13 -12.27
C GLY A 276 16.42 -17.64 -13.70
N ASP A 277 15.91 -18.47 -14.61
CA ASP A 277 15.49 -18.07 -15.95
C ASP A 277 14.14 -17.33 -15.91
N PHE A 278 14.24 -16.04 -15.59
CA PHE A 278 13.11 -15.12 -15.66
C PHE A 278 12.53 -14.99 -17.08
N GLY A 279 13.27 -15.43 -18.11
CA GLY A 279 12.81 -15.50 -19.49
C GLY A 279 11.51 -16.28 -19.62
N PHE A 280 11.35 -17.36 -18.84
CA PHE A 280 10.15 -18.18 -18.80
C PHE A 280 8.88 -17.35 -18.54
N ILE A 281 8.90 -16.47 -17.54
CA ILE A 281 7.78 -15.57 -17.19
C ILE A 281 7.51 -14.53 -18.29
N THR A 282 8.56 -14.04 -18.95
CA THR A 282 8.45 -12.98 -19.95
C THR A 282 8.09 -13.47 -21.35
N SER A 283 8.24 -14.77 -21.61
CA SER A 283 7.99 -15.36 -22.92
C SER A 283 6.49 -15.48 -23.22
N LYS A 284 6.11 -15.24 -24.48
CA LYS A 284 4.72 -15.42 -24.94
C LYS A 284 4.37 -16.89 -25.20
N ASP A 285 5.38 -17.73 -25.43
CA ASP A 285 5.24 -19.08 -25.97
C ASP A 285 4.91 -20.14 -24.90
N TYR A 286 5.16 -19.87 -23.61
CA TYR A 286 4.94 -20.81 -22.49
C TYR A 286 3.78 -20.42 -21.57
N ASN A 287 2.96 -19.44 -21.97
CA ASN A 287 2.08 -18.68 -21.08
C ASN A 287 0.59 -19.07 -21.18
N VAL A 288 0.29 -20.34 -21.50
CA VAL A 288 -1.12 -20.81 -21.55
C VAL A 288 -1.73 -20.79 -20.15
N TRP A 289 -0.95 -21.19 -19.13
CA TRP A 289 -1.34 -21.10 -17.72
C TRP A 289 -0.60 -19.96 -17.02
N LYS A 290 -1.35 -18.96 -16.55
CA LYS A 290 -0.78 -17.75 -15.94
C LYS A 290 -0.76 -17.77 -14.42
N ILE A 291 -1.22 -18.86 -13.81
CA ILE A 291 -1.36 -18.97 -12.36
C ILE A 291 -0.11 -19.60 -11.76
N PHE A 292 0.41 -18.97 -10.72
CA PHE A 292 1.58 -19.43 -9.97
C PHE A 292 1.27 -19.45 -8.48
N ASP A 293 1.69 -20.50 -7.78
CA ASP A 293 1.92 -20.43 -6.33
C ASP A 293 3.23 -19.66 -6.12
N VAL A 294 3.12 -18.47 -5.53
CA VAL A 294 4.27 -17.57 -5.30
C VAL A 294 4.60 -17.51 -3.83
N ASN A 295 5.90 -17.51 -3.52
CA ASN A 295 6.40 -17.29 -2.16
C ASN A 295 6.95 -15.86 -2.02
N LEU A 296 6.30 -15.07 -1.15
CA LEU A 296 6.65 -13.69 -0.84
C LEU A 296 7.42 -13.60 0.48
N GLN A 297 8.72 -13.34 0.40
CA GLN A 297 9.55 -13.07 1.57
C GLN A 297 9.93 -11.59 1.59
N ASN A 298 9.59 -10.90 2.68
CA ASN A 298 9.79 -9.46 2.82
C ASN A 298 9.28 -8.66 1.59
N GLY A 299 8.14 -9.09 1.04
CA GLY A 299 7.55 -8.44 -0.14
C GLY A 299 8.33 -8.63 -1.45
N ILE A 300 9.20 -9.64 -1.54
CA ILE A 300 9.92 -10.03 -2.75
C ILE A 300 9.51 -11.46 -3.12
N VAL A 301 9.18 -11.70 -4.39
CA VAL A 301 8.90 -13.03 -4.91
C VAL A 301 10.20 -13.83 -4.96
N THR A 302 10.27 -14.92 -4.22
CA THR A 302 11.45 -15.80 -4.11
C THR A 302 11.26 -17.13 -4.82
N GLU A 303 10.03 -17.61 -4.90
CA GLU A 303 9.66 -18.84 -5.59
C GLU A 303 8.38 -18.63 -6.40
N MET A 304 8.30 -19.25 -7.58
CA MET A 304 7.11 -19.28 -8.43
C MET A 304 6.91 -20.68 -8.99
N ASN A 305 5.82 -21.34 -8.62
CA ASN A 305 5.49 -22.68 -9.13
C ASN A 305 4.22 -22.59 -9.96
N GLN A 306 4.34 -22.77 -11.27
CA GLN A 306 3.18 -22.72 -12.16
C GLN A 306 2.15 -23.76 -11.75
N GLN A 307 0.90 -23.38 -11.76
CA GLN A 307 -0.21 -24.24 -11.36
C GLN A 307 -0.96 -24.72 -12.59
N TYR A 308 -1.19 -26.02 -12.66
CA TYR A 308 -2.03 -26.60 -13.69
C TYR A 308 -3.48 -26.23 -13.42
N ARG A 309 -4.20 -25.83 -14.48
CA ARG A 309 -5.64 -25.60 -14.47
C ARG A 309 -6.25 -26.39 -15.64
N PRO A 310 -7.09 -27.41 -15.34
CA PRO A 310 -7.79 -28.20 -16.35
C PRO A 310 -8.89 -27.41 -17.06
#